data_AF-A0A0R3MJU4-F1
#
_entry.id   AF-A0A0R3MJU4-F1
#
_cell.length_a   1.000
_cell.length_b   1.000
_cell.length_c   1.000
_cell.angle_alpha   90.00
_cell.angle_beta   90.00
_cell.angle_gamma   90.00
#
_symmetry.space_group_name_H-M   'P 1'
#
loop_
_entity.id
_entity.type
_entity.pdbx_description
1 polymer ?
#
loop_
_entity_poly.entity_id
_entity_poly.type
_entity_poly.pdbx_seq_one_letter_code
_entity_poly.pdbx_strand_id
1 'polypeptide(L)'
;MRNVIICCDGTGNEISENISNVLKLYRCLRKTEKTQPRQLVYYDPGVGTLARPDPWHKLKQDFNAILGLATGYGLDDNVLAAYSFLVHHYQAGDAIYLFGFSRGAYTVRVLAGLIHKIGLISPEQVNLAGSGLIAYKQFSSDEAPKLRAKFKSAVDVAAGEDALPPNAFDNAAQFARITSTRWPTIRFVGVWDTVASVIVPRADRFYWPSLEELAFTLVNPSVQTFRQAISIDERRCMFRLKKWDDPQTYKHNRFNDAHAEPQDILQVWFAGVHADIGGGYPEKQSGLSKYPLLWMIDEATRCGLQVNQATVNQLAWGVQRKSSPFSYVVPDIRGDLHISLKGAWWLLEYLPKSATYKEWPARKTHFGYYIPDGEPRFIPDGAVIHESALQRMDALPSYRPVNLPRQYEKFPMPVPPAHASAEDVGAE
;
A
#
# COMPACT_ATOMS: atom_id res chain seq x y z
N MET A 1 -12.16 9.90 21.38
CA MET A 1 -11.26 9.12 20.50
C MET A 1 -12.04 8.73 19.26
N ARG A 2 -11.53 9.03 18.06
CA ARG A 2 -12.14 8.68 16.77
C ARG A 2 -11.13 7.95 15.89
N ASN A 3 -11.61 7.28 14.85
CA ASN A 3 -10.75 6.76 13.79
C ASN A 3 -10.75 7.75 12.62
N VAL A 4 -9.57 8.12 12.13
CA VAL A 4 -9.40 8.88 10.88
C VAL A 4 -8.78 7.95 9.85
N ILE A 5 -9.53 7.63 8.80
CA ILE A 5 -9.18 6.63 7.79
C ILE A 5 -8.88 7.34 6.47
N ILE A 6 -7.70 7.10 5.92
CA ILE A 6 -7.27 7.57 4.59
C ILE A 6 -7.21 6.36 3.65
N CYS A 7 -7.94 6.41 2.54
CA CYS A 7 -7.90 5.39 1.50
C CYS A 7 -7.40 6.01 0.19
N CYS A 8 -6.23 5.61 -0.30
CA CYS A 8 -5.68 6.08 -1.58
C CYS A 8 -5.59 4.94 -2.58
N ASP A 9 -6.29 5.07 -3.70
CA ASP A 9 -6.28 4.06 -4.76
C ASP A 9 -5.10 4.22 -5.73
N GLY A 10 -4.84 3.18 -6.52
CA GLY A 10 -3.88 3.20 -7.61
C GLY A 10 -4.36 4.05 -8.80
N THR A 11 -3.42 4.49 -9.62
CA THR A 11 -3.68 5.21 -10.87
C THR A 11 -4.57 4.42 -11.83
N GLY A 12 -5.57 5.10 -12.40
CA GLY A 12 -6.48 4.51 -13.39
C GLY A 12 -7.66 3.74 -12.80
N ASN A 13 -7.76 3.65 -11.47
CA ASN A 13 -8.92 3.07 -10.80
C ASN A 13 -10.00 4.14 -10.64
N GLU A 14 -10.93 4.18 -11.60
CA GLU A 14 -12.10 5.07 -11.52
C GLU A 14 -13.21 4.46 -10.66
N ILE A 15 -14.10 5.31 -10.12
CA ILE A 15 -15.39 4.86 -9.57
C ILE A 15 -16.23 4.36 -10.75
N SER A 16 -15.99 3.13 -11.16
CA SER A 16 -16.60 2.46 -12.31
C SER A 16 -17.06 1.04 -11.93
N GLU A 17 -17.53 0.25 -12.90
CA GLU A 17 -17.95 -1.14 -12.64
C GLU A 17 -16.82 -2.03 -12.09
N ASN A 18 -15.57 -1.73 -12.44
CA ASN A 18 -14.40 -2.49 -11.99
C ASN A 18 -13.77 -1.77 -10.80
N ILE A 19 -14.04 -2.27 -9.59
CA ILE A 19 -13.65 -1.62 -8.34
C ILE A 19 -12.41 -2.29 -7.71
N SER A 20 -11.50 -1.46 -7.20
CA SER A 20 -10.36 -1.91 -6.41
C SER A 20 -10.77 -2.42 -5.03
N ASN A 21 -9.86 -3.11 -4.36
CA ASN A 21 -10.00 -3.53 -2.97
C ASN A 21 -9.96 -2.33 -2.01
N VAL A 22 -9.31 -1.22 -2.36
CA VAL A 22 -9.37 0.05 -1.59
C VAL A 22 -10.79 0.60 -1.61
N LEU A 23 -11.42 0.67 -2.80
CA LEU A 23 -12.79 1.15 -2.93
C LEU A 23 -13.81 0.18 -2.32
N LYS A 24 -13.60 -1.14 -2.45
CA LYS A 24 -14.41 -2.15 -1.74
C LYS A 24 -14.30 -1.97 -0.22
N LEU A 25 -13.09 -1.82 0.32
CA LEU A 25 -12.89 -1.53 1.75
C LEU A 25 -13.61 -0.24 2.14
N TYR A 26 -13.44 0.84 1.39
CA TYR A 26 -14.12 2.12 1.62
C TYR A 26 -15.65 1.95 1.70
N ARG A 27 -16.25 1.11 0.85
CA ARG A 27 -17.68 0.79 0.90
C ARG A 27 -18.07 -0.04 2.11
N CYS A 28 -17.17 -0.89 2.62
CA CYS A 28 -17.39 -1.68 3.82
C CYS A 28 -17.29 -0.86 5.12
N LEU A 29 -16.61 0.29 5.14
CA LEU A 29 -16.46 1.10 6.36
C LEU A 29 -17.81 1.64 6.88
N ARG A 30 -18.04 1.55 8.20
CA ARG A 30 -19.16 2.24 8.86
C ARG A 30 -18.87 3.73 8.97
N LYS A 31 -19.72 4.57 8.39
CA LYS A 31 -19.57 6.04 8.30
C LYS A 31 -20.71 6.81 8.97
N THR A 32 -21.55 6.11 9.74
CA THR A 32 -22.71 6.72 10.41
C THR A 32 -22.28 7.42 11.68
N GLU A 33 -23.04 8.44 12.11
CA GLU A 33 -22.77 9.17 13.35
C GLU A 33 -22.87 8.29 14.61
N LYS A 34 -23.67 7.22 14.53
CA LYS A 34 -23.84 6.20 15.58
C LYS A 34 -22.63 5.26 15.73
N THR A 35 -21.66 5.30 14.81
CA THR A 35 -20.49 4.41 14.88
C THR A 35 -19.61 4.80 16.06
N GLN A 36 -19.24 3.83 16.90
CA GLN A 36 -18.30 4.05 18.00
C GLN A 36 -17.10 3.10 17.87
N PRO A 37 -15.86 3.61 17.84
CA PRO A 37 -15.49 5.04 17.72
C PRO A 37 -15.97 5.63 16.36
N ARG A 38 -16.28 6.93 16.33
CA ARG A 38 -16.69 7.62 15.09
C ARG A 38 -15.57 7.49 14.06
N GLN A 39 -15.93 7.24 12.80
CA GLN A 39 -14.98 7.09 11.71
C GLN A 39 -15.11 8.24 10.71
N LEU A 40 -14.03 9.00 10.52
CA LEU A 40 -13.90 10.00 9.46
C LEU A 40 -13.10 9.36 8.33
N VAL A 41 -13.68 9.30 7.13
CA VAL A 41 -13.10 8.55 6.01
C VAL A 41 -12.85 9.49 4.84
N TYR A 42 -11.61 9.49 4.36
CA TYR A 42 -11.19 10.16 3.13
C TYR A 42 -10.86 9.11 2.07
N TYR A 43 -11.29 9.35 0.83
CA TYR A 43 -11.00 8.49 -0.31
C TYR A 43 -10.42 9.31 -1.46
N ASP A 44 -9.25 8.90 -1.94
CA ASP A 44 -8.58 9.44 -3.12
C ASP A 44 -8.62 8.39 -4.24
N PRO A 45 -9.18 8.72 -5.42
CA PRO A 45 -9.30 7.78 -6.55
C PRO A 45 -8.00 7.62 -7.36
N GLY A 46 -6.87 8.17 -6.91
CA GLY A 46 -5.60 8.10 -7.60
C GLY A 46 -5.44 9.12 -8.73
N VAL A 47 -4.19 9.30 -9.18
CA VAL A 47 -3.81 10.28 -10.20
C VAL A 47 -4.49 9.99 -11.55
N GLY A 48 -5.05 11.03 -12.18
CA GLY A 48 -5.58 10.98 -13.56
C GLY A 48 -7.06 10.62 -13.69
N THR A 49 -7.76 10.40 -12.57
CA THR A 49 -9.16 9.96 -12.53
C THR A 49 -10.19 11.10 -12.55
N LEU A 50 -9.82 12.31 -12.07
CA LEU A 50 -10.76 13.42 -11.88
C LEU A 50 -10.81 14.45 -13.04
N ALA A 51 -10.12 14.19 -14.15
CA ALA A 51 -10.14 15.08 -15.33
C ALA A 51 -10.17 14.27 -16.64
N ARG A 52 -11.33 13.76 -17.05
CA ARG A 52 -11.51 13.13 -18.37
C ARG A 52 -12.81 13.62 -19.05
N PRO A 53 -12.71 14.45 -20.11
CA PRO A 53 -13.88 14.93 -20.87
C PRO A 53 -14.42 13.97 -21.93
N ASP A 54 -13.85 12.77 -22.15
CA ASP A 54 -14.21 11.98 -23.35
C ASP A 54 -14.30 10.44 -23.13
N PRO A 55 -15.50 9.83 -23.23
CA PRO A 55 -15.73 8.39 -22.99
C PRO A 55 -15.17 7.43 -24.07
N TRP A 56 -14.79 7.93 -25.25
CA TRP A 56 -14.58 7.10 -26.45
C TRP A 56 -13.18 6.47 -26.59
N HIS A 57 -12.20 6.85 -25.76
CA HIS A 57 -10.82 6.35 -25.85
C HIS A 57 -10.28 5.65 -24.58
N LYS A 58 -11.20 5.08 -23.79
CA LYS A 58 -10.99 4.46 -22.47
C LYS A 58 -9.81 3.46 -22.39
N LEU A 59 -9.76 2.45 -23.28
CA LEU A 59 -8.77 1.36 -23.21
C LEU A 59 -7.36 1.73 -23.66
N LYS A 60 -7.19 2.71 -24.57
CA LYS A 60 -5.87 3.16 -25.06
C LYS A 60 -5.20 4.15 -24.10
N GLN A 61 -5.99 4.92 -23.34
CA GLN A 61 -5.50 5.99 -22.49
C GLN A 61 -5.01 5.52 -21.12
N ASP A 62 -5.57 4.45 -20.54
CA ASP A 62 -5.09 3.89 -19.26
C ASP A 62 -3.66 3.33 -19.38
N PHE A 63 -3.33 2.71 -20.52
CA PHE A 63 -1.98 2.21 -20.81
C PHE A 63 -0.98 3.34 -21.10
N ASN A 64 -1.37 4.36 -21.86
CA ASN A 64 -0.53 5.54 -22.10
C ASN A 64 -0.37 6.41 -20.84
N ALA A 65 -1.35 6.42 -19.93
CA ALA A 65 -1.23 7.06 -18.63
C ALA A 65 -0.22 6.30 -17.76
N ILE A 66 -0.28 4.97 -17.66
CA ILE A 66 0.71 4.20 -16.87
C ILE A 66 2.14 4.36 -17.41
N LEU A 67 2.32 4.44 -18.75
CA LEU A 67 3.62 4.72 -19.39
C LEU A 67 4.04 6.20 -19.30
N GLY A 68 3.11 7.15 -19.41
CA GLY A 68 3.34 8.60 -19.35
C GLY A 68 3.44 9.17 -17.93
N LEU A 69 2.96 8.44 -16.94
CA LEU A 69 3.09 8.72 -15.49
C LEU A 69 4.41 8.20 -14.91
N ALA A 70 5.38 7.95 -15.79
CA ALA A 70 6.80 7.93 -15.49
C ALA A 70 7.34 9.33 -15.09
N THR A 71 6.50 10.21 -14.56
CA THR A 71 6.88 11.50 -13.99
C THR A 71 6.08 11.58 -12.70
N GLY A 72 6.65 12.05 -11.59
CA GLY A 72 5.98 12.13 -10.27
C GLY A 72 4.72 13.04 -10.20
N TYR A 73 4.10 13.34 -11.35
CA TYR A 73 2.92 14.15 -11.53
C TYR A 73 1.73 13.55 -10.75
N GLY A 74 1.13 14.35 -9.87
CA GLY A 74 -0.04 14.01 -9.05
C GLY A 74 0.25 13.23 -7.76
N LEU A 75 1.45 12.66 -7.54
CA LEU A 75 1.74 12.00 -6.25
C LEU A 75 1.73 13.01 -5.11
N ASP A 76 2.39 14.15 -5.32
CA ASP A 76 2.50 15.22 -4.33
C ASP A 76 1.13 15.79 -3.98
N ASP A 77 0.28 15.99 -5.00
CA ASP A 77 -1.07 16.50 -4.82
C ASP A 77 -1.91 15.53 -3.98
N ASN A 78 -1.84 14.22 -4.25
CA ASN A 78 -2.58 13.21 -3.47
C ASN A 78 -2.07 13.13 -2.02
N VAL A 79 -0.74 13.20 -1.81
CA VAL A 79 -0.15 13.25 -0.47
C VAL A 79 -0.60 14.52 0.27
N LEU A 80 -0.55 15.69 -0.38
CA LEU A 80 -0.94 16.96 0.21
C LEU A 80 -2.44 17.03 0.51
N ALA A 81 -3.29 16.48 -0.35
CA ALA A 81 -4.73 16.43 -0.12
C ALA A 81 -5.07 15.55 1.09
N ALA A 82 -4.48 14.35 1.18
CA ALA A 82 -4.66 13.47 2.33
C ALA A 82 -4.05 14.06 3.62
N TYR A 83 -2.87 14.69 3.53
CA TYR A 83 -2.23 15.38 4.66
C TYR A 83 -3.08 16.56 5.15
N SER A 84 -3.61 17.37 4.23
CA SER A 84 -4.50 18.49 4.56
C SER A 84 -5.79 18.00 5.23
N PHE A 85 -6.35 16.88 4.78
CA PHE A 85 -7.49 16.26 5.46
C PHE A 85 -7.15 15.90 6.92
N LEU A 86 -5.98 15.27 7.15
CA LEU A 86 -5.53 14.96 8.51
C LEU A 86 -5.31 16.23 9.35
N VAL A 87 -4.68 17.26 8.80
CA VAL A 87 -4.44 18.54 9.48
C VAL A 87 -5.75 19.16 9.99
N HIS A 88 -6.81 19.16 9.18
CA HIS A 88 -8.11 19.75 9.57
C HIS A 88 -8.93 18.88 10.52
N HIS A 89 -8.82 17.56 10.42
CA HIS A 89 -9.76 16.65 11.10
C HIS A 89 -9.17 15.90 12.29
N TYR A 90 -7.86 15.72 12.36
CA TYR A 90 -7.22 15.01 13.46
C TYR A 90 -7.34 15.77 14.78
N GLN A 91 -7.78 15.07 15.83
CA GLN A 91 -7.74 15.54 17.21
C GLN A 91 -6.80 14.66 18.02
N ALA A 92 -6.22 15.22 19.09
CA ALA A 92 -5.34 14.48 19.97
C ALA A 92 -6.02 13.21 20.51
N GLY A 93 -5.35 12.07 20.33
CA GLY A 93 -5.86 10.76 20.70
C GLY A 93 -6.61 10.03 19.58
N ASP A 94 -6.92 10.64 18.44
CA ASP A 94 -7.51 9.90 17.32
C ASP A 94 -6.54 8.83 16.78
N ALA A 95 -7.10 7.71 16.31
CA ALA A 95 -6.34 6.64 15.67
C ALA A 95 -6.33 6.85 14.14
N ILE A 96 -5.14 6.91 13.55
CA ILE A 96 -4.96 7.07 12.11
C ILE A 96 -4.82 5.70 11.43
N TYR A 97 -5.64 5.45 10.41
CA TYR A 97 -5.57 4.26 9.57
C TYR A 97 -5.30 4.67 8.13
N LEU A 98 -4.32 4.05 7.50
CA LEU A 98 -3.92 4.36 6.14
C LEU A 98 -4.04 3.13 5.26
N PHE A 99 -4.79 3.22 4.17
CA PHE A 99 -4.98 2.14 3.22
C PHE A 99 -4.60 2.57 1.80
N GLY A 100 -3.95 1.68 1.06
CA GLY A 100 -3.73 1.96 -0.35
C GLY A 100 -3.34 0.77 -1.20
N PHE A 101 -3.53 0.90 -2.51
CA PHE A 101 -3.15 -0.12 -3.50
C PHE A 101 -2.16 0.46 -4.50
N SER A 102 -1.15 -0.33 -4.90
CA SER A 102 -0.24 0.02 -5.99
C SER A 102 0.52 1.32 -5.71
N ARG A 103 0.33 2.35 -6.54
CA ARG A 103 0.81 3.71 -6.30
C ARG A 103 0.17 4.35 -5.08
N GLY A 104 -1.13 4.17 -4.86
CA GLY A 104 -1.84 4.64 -3.68
C GLY A 104 -1.28 4.04 -2.38
N ALA A 105 -0.78 2.80 -2.43
CA ALA A 105 -0.03 2.21 -1.33
C ALA A 105 1.28 2.96 -1.05
N TYR A 106 1.99 3.40 -2.09
CA TYR A 106 3.16 4.24 -1.92
C TYR A 106 2.78 5.64 -1.41
N THR A 107 1.69 6.24 -1.89
CA THR A 107 1.13 7.51 -1.41
C THR A 107 0.91 7.49 0.10
N VAL A 108 0.26 6.46 0.64
CA VAL A 108 0.02 6.39 2.09
C VAL A 108 1.28 6.12 2.90
N ARG A 109 2.29 5.43 2.35
CA ARG A 109 3.60 5.28 3.00
C ARG A 109 4.37 6.60 3.02
N VAL A 110 4.31 7.37 1.93
CA VAL A 110 4.89 8.72 1.87
C VAL A 110 4.19 9.65 2.86
N LEU A 111 2.85 9.58 2.96
CA LEU A 111 2.09 10.30 3.97
C LEU A 111 2.51 9.90 5.39
N ALA A 112 2.68 8.62 5.67
CA ALA A 112 3.18 8.13 6.95
C ALA A 112 4.58 8.67 7.28
N GLY A 113 5.49 8.70 6.30
CA GLY A 113 6.82 9.28 6.44
C GLY A 113 6.80 10.80 6.67
N LEU A 114 5.91 11.52 5.97
CA LEU A 114 5.69 12.95 6.17
C LEU A 114 5.18 13.24 7.59
N ILE A 115 4.19 12.48 8.08
CA ILE A 115 3.69 12.60 9.46
C ILE A 115 4.80 12.31 10.47
N HIS A 116 5.59 11.26 10.26
CA HIS A 116 6.69 10.92 11.16
C HIS A 116 7.73 12.04 11.23
N LYS A 117 8.14 12.56 10.07
CA LYS A 117 9.25 13.51 9.98
C LYS A 117 8.82 14.93 10.33
N ILE A 118 7.79 15.44 9.65
CA ILE A 118 7.30 16.82 9.75
C ILE A 118 6.25 16.96 10.85
N GLY A 119 5.43 15.94 11.11
CA GLY A 119 4.26 16.07 11.98
C GLY A 119 3.06 16.67 11.24
N LEU A 120 1.96 16.89 11.96
CA LEU A 120 0.78 17.62 11.49
C LEU A 120 0.90 19.09 11.91
N ILE A 121 0.92 19.99 10.94
CA ILE A 121 0.80 21.44 11.17
C ILE A 121 -0.58 21.82 11.71
N SER A 122 -0.69 23.04 12.24
CA SER A 122 -1.98 23.58 12.69
C SER A 122 -2.93 23.80 11.50
N PRO A 123 -4.26 23.63 11.65
CA PRO A 123 -5.23 23.93 10.58
C PRO A 123 -5.08 25.32 9.98
N GLU A 124 -4.75 26.32 10.79
CA GLU A 124 -4.56 27.72 10.39
C GLU A 124 -3.34 27.91 9.47
N GLN A 125 -2.44 26.93 9.42
CA GLN A 125 -1.19 26.96 8.65
C GLN A 125 -1.21 25.96 7.48
N VAL A 126 -2.38 25.45 7.09
CA VAL A 126 -2.48 24.42 6.03
C VAL A 126 -1.89 24.88 4.69
N ASN A 127 -1.84 26.19 4.44
CA ASN A 127 -1.15 26.80 3.28
C ASN A 127 0.35 26.45 3.23
N LEU A 128 0.97 26.06 4.35
CA LEU A 128 2.37 25.64 4.44
C LEU A 128 2.59 24.14 4.21
N ALA A 129 1.53 23.34 3.99
CA ALA A 129 1.65 21.89 3.79
C ALA A 129 2.61 21.55 2.62
N GLY A 130 2.54 22.30 1.53
CA GLY A 130 3.46 22.16 0.38
C GLY A 130 4.92 22.35 0.77
N SER A 131 5.21 23.40 1.55
CA SER A 131 6.56 23.66 2.07
C SER A 131 7.05 22.54 2.99
N GLY A 132 6.17 21.98 3.82
CA GLY A 132 6.48 20.81 4.66
C GLY A 132 6.84 19.58 3.84
N LEU A 133 6.09 19.29 2.77
CA LEU A 133 6.40 18.20 1.85
C LEU A 133 7.75 18.40 1.15
N ILE A 134 8.05 19.62 0.70
CA ILE A 134 9.34 19.96 0.09
C ILE A 134 10.48 19.72 1.07
N ALA A 135 10.36 20.20 2.32
CA ALA A 135 11.39 20.00 3.35
C ALA A 135 11.63 18.50 3.65
N TYR A 136 10.56 17.70 3.70
CA TYR A 136 10.65 16.25 3.86
C TYR A 136 11.35 15.55 2.69
N LYS A 137 11.07 15.99 1.44
CA LYS A 137 11.74 15.45 0.26
C LYS A 137 13.22 15.79 0.22
N GLN A 138 13.58 17.04 0.54
CA GLN A 138 14.98 17.46 0.66
C GLN A 138 15.73 16.59 1.67
N PHE A 139 15.16 16.40 2.87
CA PHE A 139 15.71 15.48 3.87
C PHE A 139 15.90 14.06 3.33
N SER A 140 14.92 13.55 2.57
CA SER A 140 14.99 12.21 2.00
C SER A 140 16.14 12.04 1.02
N SER A 141 16.37 13.04 0.16
CA SER A 141 17.48 13.04 -0.79
C SER A 141 18.85 12.98 -0.12
N ASP A 142 18.99 13.61 1.05
CA ASP A 142 20.27 13.71 1.76
C ASP A 142 20.56 12.51 2.68
N GLU A 143 19.52 11.94 3.32
CA GLU A 143 19.71 11.03 4.47
C GLU A 143 19.02 9.65 4.34
N ALA A 144 18.14 9.42 3.36
CA ALA A 144 17.41 8.13 3.24
C ALA A 144 18.33 6.89 3.16
N PRO A 145 19.47 6.91 2.41
CA PRO A 145 20.37 5.74 2.35
C PRO A 145 21.03 5.41 3.69
N LYS A 146 21.36 6.43 4.50
CA LYS A 146 22.01 6.27 5.81
C LYS A 146 21.03 5.76 6.86
N LEU A 147 19.79 6.24 6.79
CA LEU A 147 18.71 5.87 7.71
C LEU A 147 18.42 4.36 7.68
N ARG A 148 18.36 3.77 6.48
CA ARG A 148 18.11 2.33 6.32
C ARG A 148 19.21 1.47 6.94
N ALA A 149 20.47 1.87 6.78
CA ALA A 149 21.60 1.18 7.41
C ALA A 149 21.53 1.28 8.95
N LYS A 150 21.20 2.47 9.48
CA LYS A 150 21.05 2.69 10.93
C LYS A 150 19.93 1.86 11.55
N PHE A 151 18.78 1.75 10.90
CA PHE A 151 17.68 0.92 11.42
C PHE A 151 18.03 -0.57 11.39
N LYS A 152 18.71 -1.06 10.35
CA LYS A 152 19.17 -2.45 10.32
C LYS A 152 20.16 -2.76 11.44
N SER A 153 21.07 -1.85 11.76
CA SER A 153 22.03 -2.04 12.87
C SER A 153 21.41 -1.85 14.25
N ALA A 154 20.35 -1.05 14.38
CA ALA A 154 19.69 -0.79 15.66
C ALA A 154 18.85 -1.99 16.16
N VAL A 155 18.46 -2.91 15.27
CA VAL A 155 17.85 -4.19 15.69
C VAL A 155 18.85 -5.08 16.45
N ASP A 156 20.16 -4.94 16.16
CA ASP A 156 21.22 -5.75 16.77
C ASP A 156 21.79 -5.15 18.06
N VAL A 157 21.39 -3.93 18.44
CA VAL A 157 21.92 -3.24 19.63
C VAL A 157 20.78 -2.58 20.40
N ALA A 158 20.22 -3.31 21.36
CA ALA A 158 19.54 -2.68 22.48
C ALA A 158 20.57 -1.85 23.27
N ALA A 159 20.20 -0.60 23.54
CA ALA A 159 20.93 0.43 24.30
C ALA A 159 22.01 1.19 23.52
N GLY A 160 21.78 2.50 23.32
CA GLY A 160 22.80 3.44 22.85
C GLY A 160 22.23 4.79 22.45
N GLU A 161 22.26 5.73 23.40
CA GLU A 161 22.25 7.20 23.36
C GLU A 161 21.75 7.95 22.11
N ASP A 162 20.97 9.01 22.39
CA ASP A 162 20.52 10.06 21.49
C ASP A 162 21.62 10.58 20.56
N ALA A 163 21.74 9.96 19.39
CA ALA A 163 22.37 10.60 18.26
C ALA A 163 21.39 11.65 17.72
N LEU A 164 21.47 12.86 18.29
CA LEU A 164 21.06 14.11 17.65
C LEU A 164 21.46 14.06 16.16
N PRO A 165 20.62 14.56 15.24
CA PRO A 165 20.91 14.50 13.81
C PRO A 165 22.29 15.12 13.53
N PRO A 166 23.11 14.51 12.65
CA PRO A 166 24.52 14.88 12.44
C PRO A 166 24.69 16.32 11.94
N ASN A 167 23.63 16.91 11.37
CA ASN A 167 23.59 18.31 10.99
C ASN A 167 22.68 19.06 11.97
N ALA A 168 23.24 20.09 12.62
CA ALA A 168 22.58 20.91 13.64
C ALA A 168 21.27 21.57 13.17
N PHE A 169 20.94 21.52 11.88
CA PHE A 169 19.76 22.12 11.29
C PHE A 169 19.29 21.35 10.04
N ASP A 170 18.65 20.21 10.23
CA ASP A 170 17.83 19.63 9.16
C ASP A 170 16.60 20.55 8.91
N ASN A 171 16.43 21.02 7.68
CA ASN A 171 15.34 21.90 7.25
C ASN A 171 13.97 21.36 7.66
N ALA A 172 13.77 20.04 7.62
CA ALA A 172 12.52 19.41 8.05
C ALA A 172 12.26 19.58 9.55
N ALA A 173 13.30 19.47 10.38
CA ALA A 173 13.19 19.69 11.82
C ALA A 173 12.99 21.18 12.16
N GLN A 174 13.67 22.09 11.45
CA GLN A 174 13.43 23.53 11.59
C GLN A 174 12.00 23.90 11.21
N PHE A 175 11.50 23.42 10.07
CA PHE A 175 10.13 23.65 9.61
C PHE A 175 9.12 23.20 10.68
N ALA A 176 9.29 21.99 11.20
CA ALA A 176 8.40 21.43 12.20
C ALA A 176 8.42 22.21 13.54
N ARG A 177 9.58 22.77 13.91
CA ARG A 177 9.73 23.65 15.08
C ARG A 177 9.04 25.00 14.86
N ILE A 178 9.22 25.63 13.70
CA ILE A 178 8.61 26.92 13.35
C ILE A 178 7.09 26.80 13.32
N THR A 179 6.57 25.71 12.74
CA THR A 179 5.13 25.48 12.58
C THR A 179 4.48 24.82 13.80
N SER A 180 5.25 24.55 14.87
CA SER A 180 4.79 23.95 16.13
C SER A 180 3.91 22.71 15.91
N THR A 181 4.42 21.77 15.11
CA THR A 181 3.64 20.60 14.68
C THR A 181 3.32 19.62 15.81
N ARG A 182 2.31 18.80 15.57
CA ARG A 182 1.91 17.66 16.42
C ARG A 182 2.37 16.36 15.77
N TRP A 183 2.90 15.42 16.54
CA TRP A 183 3.36 14.12 16.02
C TRP A 183 2.45 12.97 16.45
N PRO A 184 1.34 12.72 15.73
CA PRO A 184 0.52 11.55 16.01
C PRO A 184 1.23 10.26 15.61
N THR A 185 0.91 9.17 16.30
CA THR A 185 1.24 7.81 15.85
C THR A 185 0.18 7.29 14.89
N ILE A 186 0.56 6.31 14.07
CA ILE A 186 -0.31 5.68 13.08
C ILE A 186 -0.68 4.29 13.58
N ARG A 187 -1.98 4.04 13.76
CA ARG A 187 -2.47 2.76 14.30
C ARG A 187 -2.27 1.64 13.29
N PHE A 188 -2.58 1.87 12.02
CA PHE A 188 -2.58 0.82 11.02
C PHE A 188 -2.21 1.35 9.63
N VAL A 189 -1.31 0.64 8.94
CA VAL A 189 -1.03 0.84 7.52
C VAL A 189 -1.31 -0.48 6.79
N GLY A 190 -2.36 -0.50 5.98
CA GLY A 190 -2.80 -1.66 5.20
C GLY A 190 -2.64 -1.43 3.71
N VAL A 191 -1.76 -2.17 3.05
CA VAL A 191 -1.47 -1.96 1.64
C VAL A 191 -1.61 -3.20 0.78
N TRP A 192 -2.10 -3.02 -0.44
CA TRP A 192 -2.08 -4.04 -1.48
C TRP A 192 -0.96 -3.74 -2.47
N ASP A 193 -0.09 -4.72 -2.67
CA ASP A 193 0.95 -4.81 -3.69
C ASP A 193 1.66 -3.48 -4.02
N THR A 194 2.39 -2.93 -3.04
CA THR A 194 3.04 -1.62 -3.19
C THR A 194 4.09 -1.63 -4.29
N VAL A 195 3.94 -0.71 -5.24
CA VAL A 195 4.91 -0.46 -6.32
C VAL A 195 5.31 1.02 -6.31
N ALA A 196 6.61 1.28 -6.42
CA ALA A 196 7.10 2.65 -6.53
C ALA A 196 7.08 3.09 -8.01
N SER A 197 6.35 4.15 -8.32
CA SER A 197 6.29 4.74 -9.66
C SER A 197 6.83 6.18 -9.64
N VAL A 198 8.01 6.39 -9.07
CA VAL A 198 8.69 7.68 -9.13
C VAL A 198 9.85 7.57 -10.12
N ILE A 199 9.56 7.81 -11.39
CA ILE A 199 10.59 8.13 -12.36
C ILE A 199 10.72 9.66 -12.29
N VAL A 200 11.81 10.16 -11.71
CA VAL A 200 12.13 11.59 -11.76
C VAL A 200 13.01 11.81 -13.00
N PRO A 201 12.56 12.59 -14.01
CA PRO A 201 13.46 13.09 -15.03
C PRO A 201 14.41 14.08 -14.34
N ARG A 202 15.69 13.74 -14.23
CA ARG A 202 16.71 14.73 -13.84
C ARG A 202 17.34 15.33 -15.10
N ALA A 203 17.36 16.65 -15.17
CA ALA A 203 17.92 17.39 -16.31
C ALA A 203 19.43 17.17 -16.51
N ASP A 204 20.14 16.62 -15.52
CA ASP A 204 21.58 16.36 -15.52
C ASP A 204 21.97 14.95 -16.05
N ARG A 205 21.01 14.03 -16.20
CA ARG A 205 21.24 12.64 -16.65
C ARG A 205 20.31 12.31 -17.81
N PHE A 206 20.80 12.59 -19.00
CA PHE A 206 20.07 12.71 -20.26
C PHE A 206 19.10 11.57 -20.62
N TYR A 207 19.11 10.37 -20.00
CA TYR A 207 18.15 9.29 -20.31
C TYR A 207 17.83 8.29 -19.18
N TRP A 208 18.24 8.52 -17.92
CA TRP A 208 18.07 7.49 -16.88
C TRP A 208 17.25 7.95 -15.66
N PRO A 209 16.08 7.33 -15.40
CA PRO A 209 15.28 7.64 -14.21
C PRO A 209 16.01 7.30 -12.91
N SER A 210 15.98 8.19 -11.93
CA SER A 210 16.25 7.80 -10.53
C SER A 210 14.93 7.47 -9.84
N LEU A 211 14.83 6.26 -9.29
CA LEU A 211 13.80 5.92 -8.31
C LEU A 211 14.19 6.60 -6.98
N GLU A 212 13.65 7.78 -6.70
CA GLU A 212 13.83 8.40 -5.39
C GLU A 212 12.92 7.71 -4.38
N GLU A 213 13.54 6.95 -3.48
CA GLU A 213 12.88 6.36 -2.32
C GLU A 213 12.87 7.40 -1.21
N LEU A 214 11.68 7.85 -0.83
CA LEU A 214 11.55 8.85 0.22
C LEU A 214 11.82 8.21 1.59
N ALA A 215 12.39 8.99 2.50
CA ALA A 215 12.72 8.53 3.84
C ALA A 215 11.47 8.00 4.55
N PHE A 216 11.64 7.00 5.39
CA PHE A 216 10.55 6.39 6.15
C PHE A 216 9.40 5.72 5.36
N THR A 217 9.60 5.44 4.06
CA THR A 217 8.60 4.72 3.25
C THR A 217 8.73 3.19 3.31
N LEU A 218 9.87 2.67 3.78
CA LEU A 218 10.09 1.24 4.06
C LEU A 218 10.31 0.94 5.54
N VAL A 219 10.68 1.95 6.33
CA VAL A 219 10.92 1.89 7.78
C VAL A 219 10.20 3.03 8.47
N ASN A 220 9.32 2.80 9.46
CA ASN A 220 8.62 3.91 10.11
C ASN A 220 8.27 3.58 11.57
N PRO A 221 9.00 4.14 12.54
CA PRO A 221 8.74 3.91 13.96
C PRO A 221 7.42 4.48 14.48
N SER A 222 6.74 5.35 13.72
CA SER A 222 5.43 5.89 14.12
C SER A 222 4.26 4.97 13.73
N VAL A 223 4.51 3.93 12.94
CA VAL A 223 3.49 2.94 12.56
C VAL A 223 3.46 1.84 13.62
N GLN A 224 2.29 1.52 14.16
CA GLN A 224 2.12 0.46 15.15
C GLN A 224 1.93 -0.90 14.48
N THR A 225 0.97 -0.99 13.55
CA THR A 225 0.67 -2.21 12.80
C THR A 225 0.81 -1.96 11.31
N PHE A 226 1.55 -2.84 10.62
CA PHE A 226 1.74 -2.81 9.18
C PHE A 226 1.29 -4.13 8.55
N ARG A 227 0.47 -4.03 7.48
CA ARG A 227 -0.02 -5.17 6.70
C ARG A 227 0.20 -4.93 5.20
N GLN A 228 0.81 -5.91 4.53
CA GLN A 228 0.92 -5.89 3.08
C GLN A 228 0.48 -7.21 2.43
N ALA A 229 -0.48 -7.12 1.52
CA ALA A 229 -0.83 -8.22 0.61
C ALA A 229 0.06 -8.15 -0.64
N ILE A 230 0.69 -9.26 -1.02
CA ILE A 230 1.71 -9.29 -2.08
C ILE A 230 1.32 -10.29 -3.17
N SER A 231 1.51 -9.89 -4.43
CA SER A 231 1.31 -10.75 -5.60
C SER A 231 2.48 -11.73 -5.79
N ILE A 232 2.18 -13.02 -5.92
CA ILE A 232 3.12 -14.09 -6.32
C ILE A 232 3.42 -14.02 -7.82
N ASP A 233 2.39 -13.80 -8.65
CA ASP A 233 2.46 -14.05 -10.10
C ASP A 233 2.76 -12.80 -10.95
N GLU A 234 2.93 -11.62 -10.35
CA GLU A 234 3.29 -10.39 -11.06
C GLU A 234 4.75 -10.43 -11.56
N ARG A 235 4.94 -10.17 -12.85
CA ARG A 235 6.23 -10.34 -13.56
C ARG A 235 6.69 -9.10 -14.33
N ARG A 236 5.89 -8.03 -14.38
CA ARG A 236 6.27 -6.79 -15.09
C ARG A 236 7.41 -6.09 -14.35
N CYS A 237 8.49 -5.80 -15.06
CA CYS A 237 9.71 -5.22 -14.51
C CYS A 237 9.52 -3.80 -13.93
N MET A 238 8.42 -3.13 -14.29
CA MET A 238 8.01 -1.82 -13.78
C MET A 238 7.11 -1.91 -12.53
N PHE A 239 6.62 -3.10 -12.17
CA PHE A 239 5.76 -3.36 -11.01
C PHE A 239 6.54 -4.01 -9.88
N ARG A 240 7.67 -3.38 -9.52
CA ARG A 240 8.54 -3.89 -8.49
C ARG A 240 7.97 -3.68 -7.11
N LEU A 241 8.00 -4.76 -6.36
CA LEU A 241 7.52 -4.81 -5.00
C LEU A 241 8.41 -3.98 -4.08
N LYS A 242 7.79 -3.07 -3.32
CA LYS A 242 8.43 -2.41 -2.19
C LYS A 242 8.03 -3.11 -0.89
N LYS A 243 8.88 -4.05 -0.45
CA LYS A 243 8.71 -4.74 0.83
C LYS A 243 8.95 -3.77 1.98
N TRP A 244 8.18 -3.93 3.05
CA TRP A 244 8.47 -3.28 4.31
C TRP A 244 9.66 -4.00 4.96
N ASP A 245 10.65 -3.25 5.47
CA ASP A 245 11.79 -3.87 6.15
C ASP A 245 11.29 -4.48 7.48
N ASP A 246 11.81 -5.62 7.92
CA ASP A 246 11.33 -6.37 9.08
C ASP A 246 12.54 -7.07 9.72
N PRO A 247 12.75 -7.01 11.06
CA PRO A 247 11.93 -6.36 12.10
C PRO A 247 12.14 -4.85 12.25
N GLN A 248 11.18 -4.19 12.91
CA GLN A 248 11.24 -2.78 13.29
C GLN A 248 10.67 -2.56 14.70
N THR A 249 10.91 -1.37 15.24
CA THR A 249 10.40 -0.93 16.53
C THR A 249 9.36 0.17 16.35
N TYR A 250 8.21 0.03 17.01
CA TYR A 250 7.20 1.06 17.17
C TYR A 250 7.51 1.94 18.40
N LYS A 251 7.38 3.25 18.24
CA LYS A 251 7.60 4.26 19.28
C LYS A 251 6.31 5.03 19.53
N HIS A 252 5.77 4.94 20.75
CA HIS A 252 4.63 5.76 21.18
C HIS A 252 4.92 7.26 21.14
N ASN A 253 6.19 7.63 21.38
CA ASN A 253 6.68 9.00 21.26
C ASN A 253 7.99 8.97 20.47
N ARG A 254 8.05 9.73 19.38
CA ARG A 254 9.25 9.77 18.52
C ARG A 254 10.52 10.30 19.22
N PHE A 255 10.37 11.00 20.34
CA PHE A 255 11.45 11.61 21.11
C PHE A 255 11.80 10.82 22.38
N ASN A 256 11.14 9.68 22.64
CA ASN A 256 11.38 8.90 23.84
C ASN A 256 11.22 7.40 23.56
N ASP A 257 12.27 6.65 23.87
CA ASP A 257 12.38 5.22 23.60
C ASP A 257 12.01 4.34 24.80
N ALA A 258 11.68 4.92 25.96
CA ALA A 258 11.41 4.20 27.21
C ALA A 258 10.27 3.17 27.14
N HIS A 259 9.35 3.33 26.18
CA HIS A 259 8.23 2.42 25.93
C HIS A 259 8.18 1.94 24.48
N ALA A 260 9.33 1.87 23.82
CA ALA A 260 9.41 1.34 22.47
C ALA A 260 9.10 -0.18 22.47
N GLU A 261 8.28 -0.64 21.54
CA GLU A 261 7.86 -2.04 21.43
C GLU A 261 8.10 -2.56 19.99
N PRO A 262 8.21 -3.88 19.76
CA PRO A 262 8.27 -4.41 18.41
C PRO A 262 7.06 -3.97 17.58
N GLN A 263 7.31 -3.53 16.35
CA GLN A 263 6.23 -3.23 15.41
C GLN A 263 5.52 -4.52 15.00
N ASP A 264 4.19 -4.50 14.92
CA ASP A 264 3.41 -5.63 14.41
C ASP A 264 3.40 -5.58 12.88
N ILE A 265 4.31 -6.33 12.24
CA ILE A 265 4.49 -6.38 10.78
C ILE A 265 4.02 -7.74 10.27
N LEU A 266 3.19 -7.73 9.22
CA LEU A 266 2.85 -8.96 8.51
C LEU A 266 2.72 -8.70 7.00
N GLN A 267 3.46 -9.49 6.23
CA GLN A 267 3.50 -9.42 4.76
C GLN A 267 3.11 -10.79 4.19
N VAL A 268 1.92 -10.88 3.59
CA VAL A 268 1.34 -12.15 3.15
C VAL A 268 1.29 -12.22 1.63
N TRP A 269 1.74 -13.33 1.07
CA TRP A 269 1.77 -13.59 -0.36
C TRP A 269 0.52 -14.34 -0.81
N PHE A 270 -0.09 -13.88 -1.90
CA PHE A 270 -1.32 -14.40 -2.47
C PHE A 270 -1.12 -14.75 -3.95
N ALA A 271 -1.86 -15.77 -4.41
CA ALA A 271 -1.91 -16.13 -5.82
C ALA A 271 -2.59 -15.03 -6.64
N GLY A 272 -2.09 -14.78 -7.85
CA GLY A 272 -2.59 -13.74 -8.74
C GLY A 272 -1.56 -12.67 -9.07
N VAL A 273 -1.81 -11.92 -10.16
CA VAL A 273 -1.03 -10.75 -10.56
C VAL A 273 -1.44 -9.49 -9.77
N HIS A 274 -0.83 -8.34 -10.04
CA HIS A 274 -1.04 -7.10 -9.27
C HIS A 274 -2.51 -6.73 -8.99
N ALA A 275 -3.38 -6.79 -10.00
CA ALA A 275 -4.81 -6.47 -9.86
C ALA A 275 -5.66 -7.64 -9.33
N ASP A 276 -5.12 -8.87 -9.30
CA ASP A 276 -5.73 -9.95 -8.53
C ASP A 276 -5.52 -9.73 -7.03
N ILE A 277 -4.55 -8.91 -6.62
CA ILE A 277 -4.33 -8.59 -5.20
C ILE A 277 -5.06 -7.31 -4.79
N GLY A 278 -4.91 -6.26 -5.58
CA GLY A 278 -5.52 -4.97 -5.30
C GLY A 278 -6.93 -4.79 -5.84
N GLY A 279 -7.48 -5.74 -6.60
CA GLY A 279 -8.73 -5.57 -7.32
C GLY A 279 -8.57 -4.72 -8.59
N GLY A 280 -9.68 -4.52 -9.31
CA GLY A 280 -9.73 -3.76 -10.57
C GLY A 280 -10.02 -4.60 -11.82
N TYR A 281 -10.03 -5.93 -11.71
CA TYR A 281 -10.63 -6.79 -12.75
C TYR A 281 -12.16 -6.76 -12.69
N PRO A 282 -12.86 -7.15 -13.77
CA PRO A 282 -14.31 -7.32 -13.75
C PRO A 282 -14.79 -8.19 -12.59
N GLU A 283 -15.94 -7.84 -12.01
CA GLU A 283 -16.44 -8.52 -10.81
C GLU A 283 -16.60 -10.04 -11.03
N LYS A 284 -17.02 -10.47 -12.23
CA LYS A 284 -17.14 -11.90 -12.59
C LYS A 284 -15.82 -12.68 -12.51
N GLN A 285 -14.68 -11.99 -12.60
CA GLN A 285 -13.34 -12.57 -12.61
C GLN A 285 -12.61 -12.29 -11.27
N SER A 286 -13.28 -11.66 -10.31
CA SER A 286 -12.64 -11.11 -9.10
C SER A 286 -12.45 -12.11 -7.96
N GLY A 287 -12.65 -13.41 -8.18
CA GLY A 287 -12.63 -14.45 -7.14
C GLY A 287 -11.31 -14.49 -6.35
N LEU A 288 -10.16 -14.39 -7.02
CA LEU A 288 -8.84 -14.36 -6.36
C LEU A 288 -8.67 -13.12 -5.47
N SER A 289 -9.15 -11.96 -5.93
CA SER A 289 -9.03 -10.68 -5.21
C SER A 289 -9.84 -10.58 -3.92
N LYS A 290 -10.75 -11.52 -3.67
CA LYS A 290 -11.53 -11.55 -2.44
C LYS A 290 -10.68 -11.99 -1.24
N TYR A 291 -9.71 -12.89 -1.42
CA TYR A 291 -8.84 -13.34 -0.33
C TYR A 291 -8.03 -12.19 0.31
N PRO A 292 -7.24 -11.40 -0.45
CA PRO A 292 -6.49 -10.28 0.13
C PRO A 292 -7.39 -9.14 0.63
N LEU A 293 -8.63 -9.01 0.12
CA LEU A 293 -9.61 -8.07 0.68
C LEU A 293 -10.10 -8.52 2.06
N LEU A 294 -10.53 -9.78 2.17
CA LEU A 294 -11.03 -10.37 3.41
C LEU A 294 -9.96 -10.36 4.49
N TRP A 295 -8.75 -10.77 4.14
CA TRP A 295 -7.59 -10.74 5.04
C TRP A 295 -7.33 -9.33 5.58
N MET A 296 -7.29 -8.31 4.71
CA MET A 296 -7.04 -6.93 5.15
C MET A 296 -8.16 -6.39 6.05
N ILE A 297 -9.42 -6.71 5.75
CA ILE A 297 -10.57 -6.32 6.59
C ILE A 297 -10.44 -6.95 7.98
N ASP A 298 -10.15 -8.25 8.04
CA ASP A 298 -9.99 -9.00 9.29
C ASP A 298 -8.85 -8.42 10.14
N GLU A 299 -7.66 -8.24 9.56
CA GLU A 299 -6.51 -7.62 10.26
C GLU A 299 -6.82 -6.20 10.75
N ALA A 300 -7.45 -5.36 9.93
CA ALA A 300 -7.77 -4.00 10.34
C ALA A 300 -8.87 -3.93 11.42
N THR A 301 -9.85 -4.84 11.38
CA THR A 301 -10.91 -4.93 12.40
C THR A 301 -10.36 -5.39 13.74
N ARG A 302 -9.39 -6.32 13.77
CA ARG A 302 -8.63 -6.66 14.99
C ARG A 302 -7.95 -5.45 15.62
N CYS A 303 -7.53 -4.48 14.81
CA CYS A 303 -6.92 -3.24 15.27
C CYS A 303 -7.92 -2.12 15.65
N GLY A 304 -9.24 -2.37 15.54
CA GLY A 304 -10.30 -1.43 15.95
C GLY A 304 -11.06 -0.74 14.82
N LEU A 305 -10.81 -1.10 13.56
CA LEU A 305 -11.57 -0.60 12.41
C LEU A 305 -13.02 -1.09 12.45
N GLN A 306 -14.00 -0.21 12.20
CA GLN A 306 -15.42 -0.55 12.18
C GLN A 306 -15.94 -0.75 10.74
N VAL A 307 -16.51 -1.92 10.47
CA VAL A 307 -17.06 -2.29 9.15
C VAL A 307 -18.55 -2.66 9.23
N ASN A 308 -19.26 -2.48 8.12
CA ASN A 308 -20.62 -2.95 7.96
C ASN A 308 -20.57 -4.41 7.51
N GLN A 309 -20.82 -5.33 8.44
CA GLN A 309 -20.72 -6.77 8.18
C GLN A 309 -21.63 -7.24 7.05
N ALA A 310 -22.84 -6.70 6.92
CA ALA A 310 -23.71 -7.04 5.80
C ALA A 310 -23.06 -6.65 4.47
N THR A 311 -22.31 -5.55 4.43
CA THR A 311 -21.63 -5.06 3.20
C THR A 311 -20.39 -5.89 2.91
N VAL A 312 -19.66 -6.31 3.94
CA VAL A 312 -18.57 -7.30 3.82
C VAL A 312 -19.12 -8.63 3.27
N ASN A 313 -20.21 -9.14 3.84
CA ASN A 313 -20.84 -10.38 3.38
C ASN A 313 -21.26 -10.31 1.91
N GLN A 314 -21.84 -9.19 1.49
CA GLN A 314 -22.23 -9.02 0.09
C GLN A 314 -21.03 -8.85 -0.84
N LEU A 315 -20.12 -7.91 -0.56
CA LEU A 315 -19.04 -7.51 -1.48
C LEU A 315 -17.87 -8.49 -1.49
N ALA A 316 -17.48 -9.00 -0.33
CA ALA A 316 -16.28 -9.81 -0.17
C ALA A 316 -16.60 -11.31 -0.17
N TRP A 317 -17.71 -11.71 0.46
CA TRP A 317 -18.16 -13.11 0.51
C TRP A 317 -19.14 -13.50 -0.60
N GLY A 318 -19.62 -12.55 -1.41
CA GLY A 318 -20.57 -12.84 -2.49
C GLY A 318 -21.98 -13.25 -2.01
N VAL A 319 -22.33 -12.95 -0.75
CA VAL A 319 -23.65 -13.29 -0.19
C VAL A 319 -24.70 -12.34 -0.77
N GLN A 320 -25.57 -12.87 -1.63
CA GLN A 320 -26.62 -12.09 -2.28
C GLN A 320 -27.62 -11.55 -1.25
N ARG A 321 -27.89 -10.24 -1.30
CA ARG A 321 -28.96 -9.62 -0.50
C ARG A 321 -30.28 -9.65 -1.27
N LYS A 322 -31.38 -9.95 -0.58
CA LYS A 322 -32.74 -10.00 -1.14
C LYS A 322 -33.13 -8.74 -1.93
N SER A 323 -32.72 -7.56 -1.46
CA SER A 323 -33.10 -6.26 -2.01
C SER A 323 -32.04 -5.60 -2.89
N SER A 324 -30.88 -6.25 -3.12
CA SER A 324 -29.80 -5.61 -3.89
C SER A 324 -29.76 -6.11 -5.33
N PRO A 325 -29.74 -5.21 -6.32
CA PRO A 325 -29.59 -5.61 -7.73
C PRO A 325 -28.14 -6.01 -8.07
N PHE A 326 -27.18 -5.76 -7.17
CA PHE A 326 -25.77 -6.04 -7.39
C PHE A 326 -25.40 -7.41 -6.82
N SER A 327 -24.80 -8.25 -7.67
CA SER A 327 -24.24 -9.54 -7.30
C SER A 327 -22.72 -9.51 -7.40
N TYR A 328 -22.06 -10.20 -6.48
CA TYR A 328 -20.61 -10.26 -6.36
C TYR A 328 -20.18 -11.72 -6.28
N VAL A 329 -19.05 -12.07 -6.88
CA VAL A 329 -18.55 -13.44 -6.87
C VAL A 329 -18.00 -13.80 -5.49
N VAL A 330 -18.06 -15.09 -5.16
CA VAL A 330 -17.45 -15.65 -3.95
C VAL A 330 -15.92 -15.70 -4.10
N PRO A 331 -15.16 -15.76 -2.99
CA PRO A 331 -13.74 -16.12 -3.03
C PRO A 331 -13.58 -17.51 -3.65
N ASP A 332 -12.74 -17.63 -4.68
CA ASP A 332 -12.56 -18.89 -5.41
C ASP A 332 -11.07 -19.15 -5.73
N ILE A 333 -10.51 -20.21 -5.14
CA ILE A 333 -9.15 -20.66 -5.40
C ILE A 333 -8.95 -21.13 -6.85
N ARG A 334 -10.03 -21.50 -7.57
CA ARG A 334 -10.01 -21.88 -8.99
C ARG A 334 -10.36 -20.72 -9.92
N GLY A 335 -10.58 -19.52 -9.37
CA GLY A 335 -10.86 -18.31 -10.16
C GLY A 335 -9.78 -18.00 -11.20
N ASP A 336 -10.13 -17.12 -12.14
CA ASP A 336 -9.27 -16.75 -13.25
C ASP A 336 -7.92 -16.20 -12.77
N LEU A 337 -6.82 -16.82 -13.25
CA LEU A 337 -5.48 -16.27 -13.07
C LEU A 337 -5.18 -15.37 -14.26
N HIS A 338 -5.13 -14.06 -14.01
CA HIS A 338 -4.90 -13.10 -15.07
C HIS A 338 -3.43 -13.05 -15.48
N ILE A 339 -3.19 -12.70 -16.74
CA ILE A 339 -1.85 -12.44 -17.28
C ILE A 339 -1.71 -10.93 -17.47
N SER A 340 -0.89 -10.30 -16.62
CA SER A 340 -0.61 -8.85 -16.70
C SER A 340 0.51 -8.52 -17.68
N LEU A 341 1.50 -9.41 -17.84
CA LEU A 341 2.60 -9.27 -18.79
C LEU A 341 2.14 -9.67 -20.21
N LYS A 342 1.61 -8.70 -20.96
CA LYS A 342 1.13 -8.88 -22.34
C LYS A 342 1.36 -7.62 -23.19
N GLY A 343 1.41 -7.78 -24.51
CA GLY A 343 1.51 -6.66 -25.45
C GLY A 343 2.76 -5.80 -25.23
N ALA A 344 2.56 -4.48 -25.15
CA ALA A 344 3.66 -3.50 -25.02
C ALA A 344 4.54 -3.69 -23.77
N TRP A 345 4.04 -4.37 -22.73
CA TRP A 345 4.86 -4.69 -21.55
C TRP A 345 6.10 -5.52 -21.90
N TRP A 346 6.03 -6.40 -22.90
CA TRP A 346 7.18 -7.18 -23.37
C TRP A 346 8.29 -6.31 -23.95
N LEU A 347 7.98 -5.14 -24.52
CA LEU A 347 9.01 -4.22 -25.01
C LEU A 347 9.86 -3.67 -23.85
N LEU A 348 9.24 -3.41 -22.70
CA LEU A 348 9.93 -2.91 -21.51
C LEU A 348 10.76 -4.01 -20.82
N GLU A 349 10.40 -5.28 -20.98
CA GLU A 349 11.15 -6.42 -20.43
C GLU A 349 12.52 -6.62 -21.10
N TYR A 350 12.71 -6.12 -22.31
CA TYR A 350 13.97 -6.20 -23.05
C TYR A 350 14.86 -4.96 -22.91
N LEU A 351 14.44 -3.97 -22.11
CA LEU A 351 15.27 -2.83 -21.77
C LEU A 351 16.29 -3.24 -20.70
N PRO A 352 17.61 -3.01 -20.92
CA PRO A 352 18.63 -3.25 -19.90
C PRO A 352 18.32 -2.47 -18.62
N LYS A 353 18.46 -3.14 -17.47
CA LYS A 353 18.35 -2.52 -16.14
C LYS A 353 19.64 -2.72 -15.36
N SER A 354 19.95 -1.81 -14.44
CA SER A 354 21.14 -1.96 -13.58
C SER A 354 21.08 -3.27 -12.80
N ALA A 355 22.21 -3.95 -12.62
CA ALA A 355 22.28 -5.23 -11.91
C ALA A 355 21.92 -5.14 -10.43
N THR A 356 22.00 -3.95 -9.82
CA THR A 356 21.55 -3.68 -8.43
C THR A 356 20.07 -3.97 -8.23
N TYR A 357 19.32 -3.92 -9.31
CA TYR A 357 17.90 -4.15 -9.37
C TYR A 357 17.56 -5.63 -9.65
N LYS A 358 18.53 -6.52 -9.83
CA LYS A 358 18.26 -7.92 -10.12
C LYS A 358 17.73 -8.65 -8.88
N GLU A 359 16.54 -9.25 -9.00
CA GLU A 359 15.95 -10.06 -7.93
C GLU A 359 16.10 -11.55 -8.19
N TRP A 360 16.10 -11.98 -9.47
CA TRP A 360 16.11 -13.38 -9.82
C TRP A 360 17.53 -13.91 -10.08
N PRO A 361 18.03 -14.89 -9.27
CA PRO A 361 19.43 -15.32 -9.35
C PRO A 361 19.85 -15.87 -10.72
N ALA A 362 18.92 -16.50 -11.45
CA ALA A 362 19.20 -17.09 -12.75
C ALA A 362 19.47 -16.06 -13.86
N ARG A 363 19.17 -14.76 -13.64
CA ARG A 363 19.43 -13.72 -14.65
C ARG A 363 20.92 -13.37 -14.71
N LYS A 364 21.48 -13.52 -15.91
CA LYS A 364 22.87 -13.17 -16.20
C LYS A 364 23.05 -11.66 -16.19
N THR A 365 24.13 -11.21 -15.57
CA THR A 365 24.54 -9.81 -15.54
C THR A 365 25.73 -9.63 -16.48
N HIS A 366 25.66 -8.63 -17.35
CA HIS A 366 26.73 -8.27 -18.26
C HIS A 366 27.00 -6.76 -18.12
N PHE A 367 28.26 -6.38 -17.88
CA PHE A 367 28.67 -4.97 -17.75
C PHE A 367 27.86 -4.14 -16.73
N GLY A 368 27.42 -4.76 -15.63
CA GLY A 368 26.62 -4.07 -14.60
C GLY A 368 25.14 -3.90 -14.96
N TYR A 369 24.67 -4.52 -16.06
CA TYR A 369 23.27 -4.53 -16.48
C TYR A 369 22.73 -5.95 -16.65
N TYR A 370 21.41 -6.11 -16.63
CA TYR A 370 20.73 -7.36 -16.94
C TYR A 370 19.41 -7.09 -17.66
N ILE A 371 18.86 -8.13 -18.29
CA ILE A 371 17.56 -8.10 -18.95
C ILE A 371 16.54 -8.79 -18.04
N PRO A 372 15.46 -8.10 -17.63
CA PRO A 372 14.41 -8.68 -16.79
C PRO A 372 13.71 -9.89 -17.42
N ASP A 373 13.30 -9.79 -18.69
CA ASP A 373 12.67 -10.88 -19.45
C ASP A 373 11.49 -11.55 -18.70
N GLY A 374 10.64 -10.75 -18.04
CA GLY A 374 9.53 -11.23 -17.24
C GLY A 374 10.00 -12.09 -16.06
N GLU A 375 11.06 -11.68 -15.37
CA GLU A 375 11.54 -12.39 -14.17
C GLU A 375 10.44 -12.49 -13.09
N PRO A 376 10.31 -13.64 -12.42
CA PRO A 376 9.45 -13.76 -11.25
C PRO A 376 9.95 -12.90 -10.09
N ARG A 377 9.05 -12.51 -9.20
CA ARG A 377 9.41 -11.85 -7.93
C ARG A 377 10.16 -12.81 -7.03
N PHE A 378 11.15 -12.31 -6.31
CA PHE A 378 11.85 -13.09 -5.28
C PHE A 378 11.01 -13.16 -3.98
N ILE A 379 10.64 -14.38 -3.60
CA ILE A 379 10.00 -14.70 -2.32
C ILE A 379 11.08 -15.26 -1.38
N PRO A 380 11.35 -14.62 -0.22
CA PRO A 380 12.37 -15.09 0.69
C PRO A 380 11.94 -16.37 1.42
N ASP A 381 12.90 -17.17 1.87
CA ASP A 381 12.62 -18.29 2.78
C ASP A 381 12.00 -17.75 4.08
N GLY A 382 11.03 -18.49 4.64
CA GLY A 382 10.25 -18.06 5.79
C GLY A 382 9.13 -17.06 5.48
N ALA A 383 8.92 -16.70 4.21
CA ALA A 383 7.81 -15.84 3.82
C ALA A 383 6.45 -16.45 4.22
N VAL A 384 5.49 -15.59 4.55
CA VAL A 384 4.12 -16.01 4.87
C VAL A 384 3.30 -16.12 3.59
N ILE A 385 2.86 -17.34 3.25
CA ILE A 385 2.01 -17.62 2.09
C ILE A 385 0.58 -17.86 2.56
N HIS A 386 -0.38 -17.20 1.92
CA HIS A 386 -1.79 -17.42 2.22
C HIS A 386 -2.23 -18.81 1.76
N GLU A 387 -3.01 -19.50 2.59
CA GLU A 387 -3.50 -20.86 2.34
C GLU A 387 -4.27 -20.98 1.02
N SER A 388 -4.96 -19.93 0.56
CA SER A 388 -5.63 -19.94 -0.76
C SER A 388 -4.68 -20.23 -1.93
N ALA A 389 -3.43 -19.77 -1.86
CA ALA A 389 -2.43 -20.03 -2.89
C ALA A 389 -1.98 -21.51 -2.86
N LEU A 390 -1.81 -22.06 -1.66
CA LEU A 390 -1.44 -23.46 -1.46
C LEU A 390 -2.56 -24.40 -1.93
N GLN A 391 -3.80 -24.14 -1.50
CA GLN A 391 -4.97 -24.91 -1.95
C GLN A 391 -5.18 -24.80 -3.46
N ARG A 392 -4.85 -23.65 -4.08
CA ARG A 392 -4.86 -23.52 -5.54
C ARG A 392 -3.84 -24.45 -6.21
N MET A 393 -2.63 -24.59 -5.66
CA MET A 393 -1.63 -25.52 -6.19
C MET A 393 -2.09 -26.97 -6.09
N ASP A 394 -2.74 -27.33 -4.99
CA ASP A 394 -3.30 -28.67 -4.79
C ASP A 394 -4.46 -28.94 -5.77
N ALA A 395 -5.34 -27.95 -5.94
CA ALA A 395 -6.53 -28.06 -6.79
C ALA A 395 -6.24 -27.98 -8.29
N LEU A 396 -5.17 -27.27 -8.70
CA LEU A 396 -4.82 -27.02 -10.10
C LEU A 396 -3.37 -27.46 -10.38
N PRO A 397 -3.16 -28.64 -11.01
CA PRO A 397 -1.82 -29.12 -11.36
C PRO A 397 -1.01 -28.16 -12.24
N SER A 398 -1.68 -27.32 -13.02
CA SER A 398 -1.05 -26.32 -13.89
C SER A 398 -0.50 -25.10 -13.15
N TYR A 399 -0.91 -24.85 -11.91
CA TYR A 399 -0.44 -23.72 -11.12
C TYR A 399 0.77 -24.13 -10.28
N ARG A 400 1.97 -23.89 -10.80
CA ARG A 400 3.26 -24.18 -10.15
C ARG A 400 4.15 -22.95 -10.19
N PRO A 401 3.94 -21.96 -9.30
CA PRO A 401 4.75 -20.74 -9.27
C PRO A 401 6.21 -21.10 -8.95
N VAL A 402 7.10 -20.74 -9.88
CA VAL A 402 8.53 -21.10 -9.82
C VAL A 402 9.31 -20.37 -8.71
N ASN A 403 8.71 -19.34 -8.13
CA ASN A 403 9.29 -18.47 -7.12
C ASN A 403 8.89 -18.81 -5.69
N LEU A 404 8.15 -19.90 -5.46
CA LEU A 404 7.88 -20.35 -4.10
C LEU A 404 9.16 -20.84 -3.42
N PRO A 405 9.41 -20.41 -2.18
CA PRO A 405 10.55 -20.86 -1.39
C PRO A 405 10.34 -22.30 -0.93
N ARG A 406 11.42 -22.95 -0.48
CA ARG A 406 11.33 -24.31 0.09
C ARG A 406 10.69 -24.30 1.48
N GLN A 407 10.93 -23.24 2.23
CA GLN A 407 10.41 -23.04 3.57
C GLN A 407 9.54 -21.77 3.57
N TYR A 408 8.32 -21.90 4.06
CA TYR A 408 7.38 -20.81 4.21
C TYR A 408 6.45 -21.06 5.38
N GLU A 409 5.89 -19.98 5.91
CA GLU A 409 4.81 -20.03 6.90
C GLU A 409 3.46 -19.98 6.19
N LYS A 410 2.47 -20.67 6.74
CA LYS A 410 1.11 -20.71 6.19
C LYS A 410 0.21 -19.76 6.96
N PHE A 411 -0.41 -18.80 6.26
CA PHE A 411 -1.50 -17.98 6.82
C PHE A 411 -2.86 -18.64 6.51
N PRO A 412 -3.75 -18.83 7.51
CA PRO A 412 -4.99 -19.58 7.34
C PRO A 412 -6.02 -18.84 6.47
N MET A 413 -6.92 -19.60 5.85
CA MET A 413 -8.07 -19.06 5.11
C MET A 413 -9.00 -18.22 6.00
N PRO A 414 -9.65 -17.19 5.43
CA PRO A 414 -10.69 -16.46 6.15
C PRO A 414 -11.87 -17.39 6.44
N VAL A 415 -12.52 -17.20 7.59
CA VAL A 415 -13.70 -17.98 7.99
C VAL A 415 -14.95 -17.38 7.33
N PRO A 416 -15.69 -18.15 6.51
CA PRO A 416 -16.95 -17.68 5.93
C PRO A 416 -17.94 -17.27 7.03
N PRO A 417 -18.84 -16.31 6.76
CA PRO A 417 -19.92 -16.02 7.70
C PRO A 417 -20.74 -17.28 7.93
N ALA A 418 -21.05 -17.59 9.19
CA ALA A 418 -22.02 -18.64 9.52
C ALA A 418 -23.28 -18.39 8.66
N HIS A 419 -23.86 -19.44 8.07
CA HIS A 419 -25.04 -19.31 7.22
C HIS A 419 -26.05 -18.38 7.89
N ALA A 420 -26.12 -17.14 7.43
CA ALA A 420 -27.19 -16.24 7.81
C ALA A 420 -28.42 -16.87 7.17
N SER A 421 -29.15 -17.66 7.94
CA SER A 421 -30.55 -17.92 7.64
C SER A 421 -31.18 -16.57 7.31
N ALA A 422 -32.05 -16.56 6.31
CA ALA A 422 -32.55 -15.35 5.67
C ALA A 422 -33.46 -14.47 6.57
N GLU A 423 -33.34 -14.61 7.89
CA GLU A 423 -34.14 -14.02 8.96
C GLU A 423 -33.41 -12.90 9.73
N ASP A 424 -32.08 -12.83 9.72
CA ASP A 424 -31.32 -11.79 10.47
C ASP A 424 -31.11 -10.46 9.73
N VAL A 425 -31.75 -10.26 8.57
CA VAL A 425 -31.66 -9.00 7.80
C VAL A 425 -32.97 -8.23 7.93
N GLY A 426 -33.25 -7.78 9.15
CA GLY A 426 -34.48 -7.06 9.44
C GLY A 426 -34.52 -6.41 10.82
N ALA A 427 -33.55 -5.55 11.17
CA ALA A 427 -33.74 -4.39 12.05
C ALA A 427 -32.43 -3.58 12.19
N GLU A 428 -32.58 -2.26 12.07
CA GLU A 428 -31.67 -1.14 12.44
C GLU A 428 -30.54 -0.68 11.50
#